data_AF-A0A9E3CTN0-F1
#
_entry.id   AF-A0A9E3CTN0-F1
#
_cell.length_a   1.000
_cell.length_b   1.000
_cell.length_c   1.000
_cell.angle_alpha   90.00
_cell.angle_beta   90.00
_cell.angle_gamma   90.00
#
_symmetry.space_group_name_H-M   'P 1'
#
loop_
_entity.id
_entity.type
_entity.pdbx_description
1 polymer ?
#
loop_
_entity_poly.entity_id
_entity_poly.type
_entity_poly.pdbx_seq_one_letter_code
_entity_poly.pdbx_strand_id
1 'polypeptide(L)'
;MKEQAYRSEECTRAARRGAEFVRRFARRPRHFADHGSDFLNYFYGIANSAADTSLRRWGREVGSEMARRWRELHPAVPTDADAEVVYDLVYGSLHADLFGFRDPRLKKELRAAARRFSATDFLGFDPAEELPPSDVTDYCRCGVLNRRGRKTCSACRRRLSFWGRYLVWYVALIRTYMAGRYGVSLGASYADVLRQLNALRPYPSERSDEEFWDAAYAVTHVVYTLNDYDVYSLRPEWLPQEFSFIKRHTAGLVADEDAETVGEFLSCLKCFGLGGRSPLVRAATDLLLALQNADGSWGETDTGDSYADYHTTLVAAAGLMEIRWRAQRLAFPEAASLLK
;
A
#
# COMPACT_ATOMS: atom_id res chain seq x y z
N MET A 1 -18.88 -24.82 24.76
CA MET A 1 -18.39 -23.46 24.47
C MET A 1 -19.34 -22.82 23.48
N LYS A 2 -19.96 -21.68 23.81
CA LYS A 2 -20.78 -20.92 22.85
C LYS A 2 -19.85 -20.34 21.78
N GLU A 3 -20.13 -20.60 20.52
CA GLU A 3 -19.42 -20.00 19.38
C GLU A 3 -19.59 -18.47 19.47
N GLN A 4 -18.50 -17.74 19.72
CA GLN A 4 -18.55 -16.29 19.86
C GLN A 4 -18.83 -15.68 18.48
N ALA A 5 -19.94 -14.96 18.36
CA ALA A 5 -20.35 -14.33 17.11
C ALA A 5 -19.31 -13.30 16.65
N TYR A 6 -19.11 -13.21 15.33
CA TYR A 6 -18.21 -12.23 14.72
C TYR A 6 -18.65 -10.80 15.04
N ARG A 7 -17.72 -9.96 15.53
CA ARG A 7 -17.99 -8.64 16.13
C ARG A 7 -18.09 -7.52 15.08
N SER A 8 -18.85 -7.75 14.01
CA SER A 8 -18.89 -6.88 12.82
C SER A 8 -19.20 -5.40 13.12
N GLU A 9 -20.14 -5.12 14.03
CA GLU A 9 -20.45 -3.74 14.44
C GLU A 9 -19.29 -3.07 15.18
N GLU A 10 -18.58 -3.84 16.02
CA GLU A 10 -17.41 -3.34 16.74
C GLU A 10 -16.26 -3.05 15.79
N CYS A 11 -16.00 -3.95 14.83
CA CYS A 11 -15.04 -3.73 13.74
C CYS A 11 -15.35 -2.46 12.95
N THR A 12 -16.62 -2.25 12.59
CA THR A 12 -17.06 -1.05 11.85
C THR A 12 -16.82 0.22 12.65
N ARG A 13 -17.13 0.22 13.96
CA ARG A 13 -16.85 1.36 14.85
C ARG A 13 -15.36 1.62 15.00
N ALA A 14 -14.56 0.57 15.18
CA ALA A 14 -13.10 0.69 15.31
C ALA A 14 -12.46 1.22 14.03
N ALA A 15 -12.80 0.67 12.86
CA ALA A 15 -12.33 1.15 11.56
C ALA A 15 -12.69 2.62 11.33
N ARG A 16 -13.91 3.05 11.70
CA ARG A 16 -14.32 4.46 11.63
C ARG A 16 -13.46 5.35 12.54
N ARG A 17 -13.19 4.95 13.79
CA ARG A 17 -12.33 5.71 14.71
C ARG A 17 -10.91 5.87 14.15
N GLY A 18 -10.36 4.80 13.53
CA GLY A 18 -9.08 4.86 12.81
C GLY A 18 -9.09 5.84 11.66
N ALA A 19 -10.11 5.76 10.80
CA ALA A 19 -10.23 6.69 9.68
C ALA A 19 -10.42 8.15 10.16
N GLU A 20 -11.12 8.38 11.28
CA GLU A 20 -11.23 9.70 11.88
C GLU A 20 -9.90 10.22 12.43
N PHE A 21 -9.06 9.35 13.01
CA PHE A 21 -7.68 9.69 13.36
C PHE A 21 -6.89 10.12 12.12
N VAL A 22 -6.88 9.31 11.06
CA VAL A 22 -6.16 9.59 9.81
C VAL A 22 -6.63 10.92 9.22
N ARG A 23 -7.94 11.20 9.21
CA ARG A 23 -8.47 12.48 8.76
C ARG A 23 -7.90 13.65 9.56
N ARG A 24 -7.84 13.54 10.90
CA ARG A 24 -7.27 14.61 11.75
C ARG A 24 -5.78 14.77 11.50
N PHE A 25 -5.05 13.68 11.33
CA PHE A 25 -3.63 13.68 10.99
C PHE A 25 -3.37 14.41 9.67
N ALA A 26 -4.12 14.04 8.62
CA ALA A 26 -4.05 14.62 7.28
C ALA A 26 -4.49 16.09 7.20
N ARG A 27 -5.17 16.64 8.22
CA ARG A 27 -5.54 18.07 8.24
C ARG A 27 -4.33 18.97 8.49
N ARG A 28 -3.29 18.46 9.16
CA ARG A 28 -2.06 19.22 9.41
C ARG A 28 -1.37 19.51 8.06
N PRO A 29 -1.08 20.78 7.72
CA PRO A 29 -0.54 21.13 6.40
C PRO A 29 0.73 20.38 6.00
N ARG A 30 1.67 20.23 6.94
CA ARG A 30 2.90 19.48 6.70
C ARG A 30 2.63 18.01 6.37
N HIS A 31 1.79 17.35 7.16
CA HIS A 31 1.49 15.93 6.95
C HIS A 31 0.82 15.70 5.60
N PHE A 32 -0.10 16.59 5.20
CA PHE A 32 -0.74 16.49 3.88
C PHE A 32 0.23 16.78 2.72
N ALA A 33 1.18 17.69 2.91
CA ALA A 33 2.20 17.96 1.90
C ALA A 33 3.14 16.77 1.70
N ASP A 34 3.46 16.06 2.79
CA ASP A 34 4.40 14.94 2.77
C ASP A 34 3.71 13.61 2.34
N HIS A 35 2.43 13.39 2.67
CA HIS A 35 1.73 12.10 2.53
C HIS A 35 0.33 12.21 1.90
N GLY A 36 0.04 13.29 1.20
CA GLY A 36 -1.31 13.57 0.67
C GLY A 36 -1.85 12.51 -0.28
N SER A 37 -0.97 11.89 -1.07
CA SER A 37 -1.29 10.81 -2.01
C SER A 37 -1.78 9.54 -1.30
N ASP A 38 -1.17 9.17 -0.17
CA ASP A 38 -1.57 8.03 0.65
C ASP A 38 -2.92 8.24 1.31
N PHE A 39 -3.16 9.43 1.88
CA PHE A 39 -4.47 9.74 2.45
C PHE A 39 -5.58 9.68 1.40
N LEU A 40 -5.31 10.18 0.19
CA LEU A 40 -6.25 10.08 -0.92
C LEU A 40 -6.55 8.63 -1.32
N ASN A 41 -5.52 7.79 -1.42
CA ASN A 41 -5.70 6.36 -1.69
C ASN A 41 -6.57 5.70 -0.61
N TYR A 42 -6.22 5.91 0.66
CA TYR A 42 -6.95 5.32 1.78
C TYR A 42 -8.44 5.69 1.80
N PHE A 43 -8.76 6.99 1.70
CA PHE A 43 -10.16 7.41 1.69
C PHE A 43 -10.89 6.99 0.42
N TYR A 44 -10.18 6.80 -0.70
CA TYR A 44 -10.77 6.20 -1.89
C TYR A 44 -11.15 4.74 -1.64
N GLY A 45 -10.27 3.95 -1.01
CA GLY A 45 -10.57 2.58 -0.58
C GLY A 45 -11.83 2.50 0.27
N ILE A 46 -11.97 3.37 1.29
CA ILE A 46 -13.19 3.45 2.11
C ILE A 46 -14.41 3.83 1.26
N ALA A 47 -14.31 4.90 0.46
CA ALA A 47 -15.41 5.44 -0.34
C ALA A 47 -15.90 4.49 -1.44
N ASN A 48 -15.05 3.56 -1.84
CA ASN A 48 -15.30 2.63 -2.92
C ASN A 48 -15.74 1.25 -2.43
N SER A 49 -15.12 0.75 -1.36
CA SER A 49 -15.14 -0.66 -1.01
C SER A 49 -15.80 -0.96 0.35
N ALA A 50 -15.99 0.03 1.24
CA ALA A 50 -16.63 -0.21 2.53
C ALA A 50 -18.08 -0.76 2.36
N ALA A 51 -18.39 -1.83 3.10
CA ALA A 51 -19.72 -2.43 3.15
C ALA A 51 -20.73 -1.51 3.86
N ASP A 52 -20.32 -0.92 4.98
CA ASP A 52 -21.13 0.06 5.70
C ASP A 52 -21.37 1.31 4.84
N THR A 53 -22.65 1.62 4.60
CA THR A 53 -23.01 2.70 3.67
C THR A 53 -22.75 4.07 4.28
N SER A 54 -22.80 4.21 5.61
CA SER A 54 -22.51 5.48 6.28
C SER A 54 -21.02 5.81 6.20
N LEU A 55 -20.15 4.84 6.48
CA LEU A 55 -18.71 4.92 6.37
C LEU A 55 -18.28 5.18 4.92
N ARG A 56 -18.89 4.50 3.95
CA ARG A 56 -18.63 4.73 2.52
C ARG A 56 -18.98 6.15 2.09
N ARG A 57 -20.12 6.69 2.53
CA ARG A 57 -20.53 8.07 2.23
C ARG A 57 -19.56 9.06 2.87
N TRP A 58 -19.23 8.86 4.13
CA TRP A 58 -18.31 9.71 4.87
C TRP A 58 -16.90 9.69 4.25
N GLY A 59 -16.38 8.52 3.89
CA GLY A 59 -15.10 8.39 3.19
C GLY A 59 -15.09 9.14 1.85
N ARG A 60 -16.22 9.15 1.13
CA ARG A 60 -16.36 9.94 -0.11
C ARG A 60 -16.31 11.45 0.15
N GLU A 61 -16.96 11.92 1.20
CA GLU A 61 -16.94 13.34 1.59
C GLU A 61 -15.51 13.78 1.96
N VAL A 62 -14.83 13.02 2.83
CA VAL A 62 -13.46 13.31 3.25
C VAL A 62 -12.47 13.21 2.09
N GLY A 63 -12.57 12.14 1.28
CA GLY A 63 -11.73 11.99 0.09
C GLY A 63 -11.95 13.10 -0.95
N SER A 64 -13.17 13.62 -1.08
CA SER A 64 -13.46 14.78 -1.95
C SER A 64 -12.87 16.09 -1.39
N GLU A 65 -12.89 16.29 -0.07
CA GLU A 65 -12.20 17.41 0.61
C GLU A 65 -10.69 17.36 0.28
N MET A 66 -10.07 16.19 0.43
CA MET A 66 -8.65 15.98 0.15
C MET A 66 -8.32 16.10 -1.34
N ALA A 67 -9.17 15.59 -2.23
CA ALA A 67 -8.94 15.65 -3.67
C ALA A 67 -8.96 17.09 -4.19
N ARG A 68 -9.88 17.91 -3.65
CA ARG A 68 -9.89 19.36 -3.92
C ARG A 68 -8.58 20.01 -3.45
N ARG A 69 -8.19 19.75 -2.20
CA ARG A 69 -6.96 20.30 -1.61
C ARG A 69 -5.72 19.90 -2.40
N TRP A 70 -5.65 18.65 -2.86
CA TRP A 70 -4.57 18.16 -3.71
C TRP A 70 -4.46 18.95 -5.01
N ARG A 71 -5.58 19.25 -5.67
CA ARG A 71 -5.60 20.09 -6.88
C ARG A 71 -5.17 21.53 -6.62
N GLU A 72 -5.50 22.07 -5.44
CA GLU A 72 -5.07 23.41 -5.04
C GLU A 72 -3.56 23.48 -4.77
N LEU A 73 -2.99 22.46 -4.13
CA LEU A 73 -1.56 22.41 -3.80
C LEU A 73 -0.68 22.03 -4.99
N HIS A 74 -1.20 21.24 -5.94
CA HIS A 74 -0.46 20.73 -7.09
C HIS A 74 -1.13 21.14 -8.41
N PRO A 75 -1.22 22.44 -8.74
CA PRO A 75 -1.90 22.92 -9.93
C PRO A 75 -1.11 22.65 -11.23
N ALA A 76 0.18 22.34 -11.14
CA ALA A 76 1.08 22.07 -12.25
C ALA A 76 2.23 21.17 -11.79
N VAL A 77 2.95 20.55 -12.73
CA VAL A 77 4.19 19.82 -12.42
C VAL A 77 5.33 20.82 -12.18
N PRO A 78 6.05 20.78 -11.04
CA PRO A 78 7.21 21.63 -10.82
C PRO A 78 8.29 21.44 -11.90
N THR A 79 8.95 22.52 -12.30
CA THR A 79 9.95 22.48 -13.38
C THR A 79 11.17 21.62 -13.04
N ASP A 80 11.54 21.61 -11.76
CA ASP A 80 12.64 20.88 -11.15
C ASP A 80 12.22 19.54 -10.52
N ALA A 81 10.97 19.09 -10.76
CA ALA A 81 10.48 17.81 -10.26
C ALA A 81 11.37 16.64 -10.74
N ASP A 82 11.85 15.85 -9.78
CA ASP A 82 12.53 14.58 -10.01
C ASP A 82 11.52 13.43 -10.22
N ALA A 83 12.03 12.20 -10.37
CA ALA A 83 11.19 11.02 -10.58
C ALA A 83 10.24 10.75 -9.40
N GLU A 84 10.69 10.97 -8.16
CA GLU A 84 9.87 10.76 -6.96
C GLU A 84 8.71 11.73 -6.90
N VAL A 85 8.96 13.02 -7.11
CA VAL A 85 7.92 14.06 -7.16
C VAL A 85 6.93 13.77 -8.30
N VAL A 86 7.41 13.38 -9.48
CA VAL A 86 6.51 13.03 -10.60
C VAL A 86 5.64 11.83 -10.25
N TYR A 87 6.20 10.80 -9.61
CA TYR A 87 5.44 9.62 -9.21
C TYR A 87 4.38 9.95 -8.15
N ASP A 88 4.74 10.69 -7.10
CA ASP A 88 3.80 11.10 -6.05
C ASP A 88 2.63 11.92 -6.62
N LEU A 89 2.94 12.85 -7.54
CA LEU A 89 1.93 13.61 -8.28
C LEU A 89 0.99 12.71 -9.09
N VAL A 90 1.51 11.66 -9.73
CA VAL A 90 0.72 10.65 -10.45
C VAL A 90 -0.18 9.89 -9.49
N TYR A 91 0.36 9.43 -8.36
CA TYR A 91 -0.34 8.61 -7.39
C TYR A 91 -1.50 9.36 -6.71
N GLY A 92 -1.27 10.58 -6.22
CA GLY A 92 -2.37 11.38 -5.69
C GLY A 92 -3.35 11.85 -6.77
N SER A 93 -2.89 12.14 -7.99
CA SER A 93 -3.79 12.54 -9.09
C SER A 93 -4.70 11.43 -9.59
N LEU A 94 -4.27 10.16 -9.52
CA LEU A 94 -5.14 9.02 -9.79
C LEU A 94 -6.37 9.06 -8.89
N HIS A 95 -6.16 9.20 -7.58
CA HIS A 95 -7.24 9.18 -6.60
C HIS A 95 -8.08 10.45 -6.66
N ALA A 96 -7.48 11.61 -6.89
CA ALA A 96 -8.24 12.84 -7.13
C ALA A 96 -9.16 12.74 -8.37
N ASP A 97 -8.68 12.14 -9.47
CA ASP A 97 -9.49 11.85 -10.66
C ASP A 97 -10.66 10.90 -10.34
N LEU A 98 -10.41 9.86 -9.53
CA LEU A 98 -11.40 8.88 -9.12
C LEU A 98 -12.48 9.46 -8.19
N PHE A 99 -12.16 10.53 -7.45
CA PHE A 99 -13.14 11.36 -6.73
C PHE A 99 -13.89 12.36 -7.61
N GLY A 100 -13.55 12.47 -8.90
CA GLY A 100 -14.21 13.35 -9.87
C GLY A 100 -13.51 14.69 -10.09
N PHE A 101 -12.39 14.95 -9.41
CA PHE A 101 -11.59 16.17 -9.57
C PHE A 101 -10.57 15.99 -10.70
N ARG A 102 -11.09 15.82 -11.92
CA ARG A 102 -10.27 15.54 -13.10
C ARG A 102 -9.45 16.74 -13.54
N ASP A 103 -8.17 16.54 -13.82
CA ASP A 103 -7.30 17.56 -14.43
C ASP A 103 -6.56 17.00 -15.67
N PRO A 104 -7.18 17.09 -16.86
CA PRO A 104 -6.55 16.64 -18.10
C PRO A 104 -5.26 17.39 -18.46
N ARG A 105 -5.11 18.64 -18.01
CA ARG A 105 -3.91 19.45 -18.26
C ARG A 105 -2.74 18.90 -17.45
N LEU A 106 -2.91 18.78 -16.13
CA LEU A 106 -1.88 18.21 -15.26
C LEU A 106 -1.53 16.77 -15.69
N LYS A 107 -2.52 15.97 -16.08
CA LYS A 107 -2.27 14.62 -16.62
C LYS A 107 -1.38 14.62 -17.86
N LYS A 108 -1.56 15.58 -18.78
CA LYS A 108 -0.70 15.76 -19.95
C LYS A 108 0.71 16.19 -19.55
N GLU A 109 0.84 17.11 -18.59
CA GLU A 109 2.13 17.55 -18.04
C GLU A 109 2.87 16.38 -17.38
N LEU A 110 2.21 15.58 -16.54
CA LEU A 110 2.80 14.41 -15.89
C LEU A 110 3.28 13.36 -16.91
N ARG A 111 2.51 13.11 -17.98
CA ARG A 111 2.96 12.25 -19.08
C ARG A 111 4.21 12.77 -19.77
N ALA A 112 4.32 14.09 -19.95
CA ALA A 112 5.50 14.70 -20.55
C ALA A 112 6.69 14.66 -19.59
N ALA A 113 6.48 14.97 -18.32
CA ALA A 113 7.51 14.98 -17.29
C ALA A 113 8.08 13.58 -17.03
N ALA A 114 7.25 12.54 -17.02
CA ALA A 114 7.66 11.17 -16.81
C ALA A 114 8.60 10.65 -17.91
N ARG A 115 8.46 11.12 -19.15
CA ARG A 115 9.35 10.74 -20.27
C ARG A 115 10.80 11.21 -20.11
N ARG A 116 11.08 12.08 -19.13
CA ARG A 116 12.44 12.54 -18.82
C ARG A 116 13.24 11.51 -18.00
N PHE A 117 12.57 10.49 -17.48
CA PHE A 117 13.12 9.51 -16.54
C PHE A 117 13.00 8.09 -17.11
N SER A 118 13.94 7.24 -16.73
CA SER A 118 13.99 5.82 -17.08
C SER A 118 13.23 4.95 -16.08
N ALA A 119 13.07 3.66 -16.39
CA ALA A 119 12.58 2.66 -15.43
C ALA A 119 13.44 2.65 -14.15
N THR A 120 14.76 2.68 -14.29
CA THR A 120 15.70 2.73 -13.17
C THR A 120 15.51 3.96 -12.27
N ASP A 121 15.19 5.12 -12.85
CA ASP A 121 14.96 6.34 -12.05
C ASP A 121 13.69 6.23 -11.19
N PHE A 122 12.64 5.57 -11.70
CA PHE A 122 11.38 5.39 -10.96
C PHE A 122 11.34 4.14 -10.08
N LEU A 123 12.03 3.07 -10.47
CA LEU A 123 11.85 1.74 -9.89
C LEU A 123 13.12 1.23 -9.20
N GLY A 124 14.26 1.91 -9.37
CA GLY A 124 15.58 1.48 -8.90
C GLY A 124 16.27 0.47 -9.83
N PHE A 125 15.54 -0.13 -10.78
CA PHE A 125 16.04 -1.09 -11.77
C PHE A 125 15.15 -1.12 -13.02
N ASP A 126 15.58 -1.81 -14.06
CA ASP A 126 14.75 -2.09 -15.24
C ASP A 126 14.24 -3.55 -15.19
N PRO A 127 12.93 -3.77 -14.95
CA PRO A 127 12.37 -5.11 -14.82
C PRO A 127 12.36 -5.92 -16.14
N ALA A 128 12.62 -5.28 -17.29
CA ALA A 128 12.82 -5.99 -18.55
C ALA A 128 14.23 -6.59 -18.70
N GLU A 129 15.21 -6.00 -18.00
CA GLU A 129 16.63 -6.32 -18.18
C GLU A 129 17.20 -7.15 -17.01
N GLU A 130 16.72 -6.93 -15.78
CA GLU A 130 17.25 -7.61 -14.59
C GLU A 130 16.18 -7.95 -13.54
N LEU A 131 16.54 -8.91 -12.66
CA LEU A 131 15.81 -9.17 -11.42
C LEU A 131 16.05 -8.04 -10.40
N PRO A 132 15.22 -7.92 -9.35
CA PRO A 132 15.34 -6.84 -8.37
C PRO A 132 16.73 -6.87 -7.72
N PRO A 133 17.54 -5.83 -7.88
CA PRO A 133 18.93 -5.86 -7.46
C PRO A 133 19.08 -5.52 -5.97
N SER A 134 20.20 -5.94 -5.38
CA SER A 134 20.53 -5.73 -3.96
C SER A 134 21.36 -4.48 -3.68
N ASP A 135 21.55 -3.62 -4.68
CA ASP A 135 22.42 -2.44 -4.61
C ASP A 135 21.67 -1.11 -4.83
N VAL A 136 20.34 -1.14 -4.77
CA VAL A 136 19.50 0.06 -4.66
C VAL A 136 19.71 0.68 -3.28
N THR A 137 20.20 1.92 -3.27
CA THR A 137 20.57 2.60 -2.02
C THR A 137 19.35 3.21 -1.36
N ASP A 138 19.25 3.01 -0.05
CA ASP A 138 18.34 3.76 0.79
C ASP A 138 18.72 5.25 0.88
N TYR A 139 17.78 6.09 1.32
CA TYR A 139 18.09 7.51 1.57
C TYR A 139 19.16 7.60 2.65
N CYS A 140 20.20 8.39 2.36
CA CYS A 140 21.17 8.68 3.39
C CYS A 140 20.49 9.46 4.52
N ARG A 141 20.87 9.23 5.78
CA ARG A 141 20.39 10.01 6.94
C ARG A 141 20.58 11.54 6.79
N CYS A 142 21.49 11.99 5.92
CA CYS A 142 21.65 13.42 5.61
C CYS A 142 20.68 13.95 4.53
N GLY A 143 19.74 13.14 4.04
CA GLY A 143 18.74 13.48 3.03
C GLY A 143 19.23 13.40 1.58
N VAL A 144 20.51 13.10 1.35
CA VAL A 144 21.06 13.05 -0.02
C VAL A 144 20.80 11.70 -0.68
N LEU A 145 20.09 11.72 -1.81
CA LEU A 145 19.94 10.58 -2.70
C LEU A 145 21.28 10.23 -3.35
N ASN A 146 21.60 8.94 -3.40
CA ASN A 146 22.85 8.46 -3.99
C ASN A 146 22.54 7.62 -5.23
N ARG A 147 23.50 7.61 -6.16
CA ARG A 147 23.43 6.68 -7.29
C ARG A 147 23.51 5.25 -6.76
N ARG A 148 22.74 4.36 -7.39
CA ARG A 148 22.78 2.91 -7.21
C ARG A 148 24.21 2.37 -7.20
N GLY A 149 24.48 1.35 -6.38
CA GLY A 149 25.78 0.72 -6.21
C GLY A 149 26.79 1.50 -5.35
N ARG A 150 26.48 2.74 -4.98
CA ARG A 150 27.37 3.54 -4.12
C ARG A 150 27.32 3.02 -2.68
N LYS A 151 28.48 2.77 -2.07
CA LYS A 151 28.59 2.26 -0.70
C LYS A 151 28.64 3.34 0.38
N THR A 152 28.95 4.59 -0.01
CA THR A 152 29.07 5.74 0.90
C THR A 152 28.40 6.97 0.32
N CYS A 153 27.76 7.76 1.18
CA CYS A 153 27.08 8.98 0.79
C CYS A 153 28.04 9.97 0.13
N SER A 154 27.60 10.56 -0.98
CA SER A 154 28.34 11.59 -1.72
C SER A 154 28.64 12.84 -0.89
N ALA A 155 27.74 13.20 0.03
CA ALA A 155 27.83 14.39 0.87
C ALA A 155 28.46 14.09 2.23
N CYS A 156 27.80 13.30 3.08
CA CYS A 156 28.23 13.13 4.47
C CYS A 156 29.19 11.94 4.69
N ARG A 157 29.57 11.22 3.63
CA ARG A 157 30.51 10.08 3.62
C ARG A 157 30.15 8.87 4.50
N ARG A 158 28.97 8.87 5.13
CA ARG A 158 28.47 7.71 5.90
C ARG A 158 28.21 6.52 4.98
N ARG A 159 28.35 5.30 5.52
CA ARG A 159 27.97 4.06 4.84
C ARG A 159 26.47 4.06 4.55
N LEU A 160 26.11 3.63 3.34
CA LEU A 160 24.71 3.52 2.91
C LEU A 160 24.16 2.12 3.22
N SER A 161 22.88 2.07 3.58
CA SER A 161 22.05 0.86 3.56
C SER A 161 21.53 0.62 2.14
N PHE A 162 21.16 -0.62 1.87
CA PHE A 162 20.58 -1.05 0.60
C PHE A 162 19.23 -1.70 0.86
N TRP A 163 18.32 -1.53 -0.08
CA TRP A 163 17.03 -2.18 -0.03
C TRP A 163 17.16 -3.67 -0.34
N GLY A 164 16.39 -4.50 0.37
CA GLY A 164 16.24 -5.91 0.04
C GLY A 164 15.49 -6.10 -1.27
N ARG A 165 15.66 -7.26 -1.93
CA ARG A 165 15.05 -7.53 -3.25
C ARG A 165 13.52 -7.43 -3.23
N TYR A 166 12.87 -7.80 -2.13
CA TYR A 166 11.43 -7.71 -1.98
C TYR A 166 10.97 -6.25 -1.89
N LEU A 167 11.67 -5.41 -1.11
CA LEU A 167 11.41 -3.97 -1.05
C LEU A 167 11.53 -3.30 -2.40
N VAL A 168 12.64 -3.52 -3.12
CA VAL A 168 12.82 -2.97 -4.47
C VAL A 168 11.67 -3.40 -5.39
N TRP A 169 11.29 -4.68 -5.33
CA TRP A 169 10.29 -5.23 -6.23
C TRP A 169 8.86 -4.78 -5.91
N TYR A 170 8.42 -4.84 -4.65
CA TYR A 170 7.04 -4.47 -4.32
C TYR A 170 6.81 -2.98 -4.53
N VAL A 171 7.82 -2.13 -4.28
CA VAL A 171 7.75 -0.70 -4.60
C VAL A 171 7.54 -0.53 -6.11
N ALA A 172 8.30 -1.24 -6.95
CA ALA A 172 8.10 -1.21 -8.40
C ALA A 172 6.72 -1.74 -8.82
N LEU A 173 6.21 -2.77 -8.15
CA LEU A 173 4.90 -3.36 -8.41
C LEU A 173 3.78 -2.34 -8.15
N ILE A 174 3.81 -1.66 -7.00
CA ILE A 174 2.84 -0.61 -6.64
C ILE A 174 2.94 0.56 -7.61
N ARG A 175 4.16 1.04 -7.88
CA ARG A 175 4.41 2.20 -8.74
C ARG A 175 3.86 1.99 -10.14
N THR A 176 4.20 0.87 -10.76
CA THR A 176 3.74 0.54 -12.11
C THR A 176 2.24 0.26 -12.17
N TYR A 177 1.66 -0.33 -11.11
CA TYR A 177 0.21 -0.45 -10.97
C TYR A 177 -0.48 0.92 -10.96
N MET A 178 -0.11 1.81 -10.02
CA MET A 178 -0.75 3.11 -9.86
C MET A 178 -0.58 3.99 -11.10
N ALA A 179 0.64 4.09 -11.63
CA ALA A 179 0.92 4.89 -12.81
C ALA A 179 0.22 4.33 -14.06
N GLY A 180 0.20 3.01 -14.23
CA GLY A 180 -0.54 2.35 -15.31
C GLY A 180 -2.03 2.64 -15.26
N ARG A 181 -2.65 2.58 -14.07
CA ARG A 181 -4.07 2.94 -13.85
C ARG A 181 -4.36 4.41 -14.14
N TYR A 182 -3.40 5.29 -13.83
CA TYR A 182 -3.50 6.70 -14.22
C TYR A 182 -3.22 6.93 -15.71
N GLY A 183 -2.55 6.00 -16.39
CA GLY A 183 -2.18 6.13 -17.80
C GLY A 183 -0.91 6.96 -18.00
N VAL A 184 0.06 6.83 -17.10
CA VAL A 184 1.42 7.35 -17.19
C VAL A 184 2.38 6.15 -17.18
N SER A 185 3.33 6.11 -18.12
CA SER A 185 4.37 5.07 -18.15
C SER A 185 5.56 5.51 -17.31
N LEU A 186 6.11 4.57 -16.53
CA LEU A 186 7.32 4.76 -15.73
C LEU A 186 8.54 4.07 -16.38
N GLY A 187 8.51 3.83 -17.69
CA GLY A 187 9.56 3.09 -18.40
C GLY A 187 9.35 1.58 -18.43
N ALA A 188 8.57 1.03 -17.49
CA ALA A 188 8.14 -0.37 -17.49
C ALA A 188 6.63 -0.50 -17.20
N SER A 189 6.03 -1.61 -17.63
CA SER A 189 4.63 -1.93 -17.34
C SER A 189 4.49 -2.75 -16.06
N TYR A 190 3.29 -2.74 -15.47
CA TYR A 190 2.93 -3.63 -14.35
C TYR A 190 3.19 -5.12 -14.69
N ALA A 191 2.93 -5.53 -15.93
CA ALA A 191 3.17 -6.89 -16.38
C ALA A 191 4.66 -7.25 -16.45
N ASP A 192 5.56 -6.29 -16.73
CA ASP A 192 7.00 -6.51 -16.72
C ASP A 192 7.49 -6.82 -15.30
N VAL A 193 7.00 -6.06 -14.31
CA VAL A 193 7.34 -6.29 -12.90
C VAL A 193 6.72 -7.59 -12.38
N LEU A 194 5.43 -7.81 -12.64
CA LEU A 194 4.69 -8.98 -12.14
C LEU A 194 5.25 -10.31 -12.69
N ARG A 195 5.81 -10.31 -13.91
CA ARG A 195 6.50 -11.48 -14.49
C ARG A 195 7.60 -12.06 -13.59
N GLN A 196 8.19 -11.23 -12.72
CA GLN A 196 9.26 -11.65 -11.82
C GLN A 196 8.76 -12.36 -10.56
N LEU A 197 7.44 -12.38 -10.31
CA LEU A 197 6.84 -12.98 -9.12
C LEU A 197 7.31 -14.42 -8.88
N ASN A 198 7.42 -15.24 -9.95
CA ASN A 198 7.83 -16.63 -9.81
C ASN A 198 9.31 -16.80 -9.44
N ALA A 199 10.16 -15.81 -9.75
CA ALA A 199 11.56 -15.81 -9.33
C ALA A 199 11.73 -15.33 -7.88
N LEU A 200 10.79 -14.52 -7.39
CA LEU A 200 10.73 -14.11 -5.99
C LEU A 200 10.05 -15.15 -5.09
N ARG A 201 9.26 -16.06 -5.66
CA ARG A 201 8.89 -17.31 -5.00
C ARG A 201 10.11 -18.26 -5.05
N PRO A 202 10.46 -18.99 -3.98
CA PRO A 202 9.76 -19.12 -2.70
C PRO A 202 10.08 -17.99 -1.70
N TYR A 203 9.08 -17.69 -0.86
CA TYR A 203 9.21 -16.74 0.25
C TYR A 203 9.97 -17.32 1.45
N PRO A 204 10.60 -16.48 2.29
CA PRO A 204 11.20 -16.91 3.55
C PRO A 204 10.20 -17.67 4.41
N SER A 205 10.61 -18.81 4.98
CA SER A 205 9.71 -19.64 5.82
C SER A 205 9.75 -19.26 7.29
N GLU A 206 10.82 -18.60 7.74
CA GLU A 206 11.08 -18.26 9.15
C GLU A 206 11.03 -16.75 9.34
N ARG A 207 10.45 -16.30 10.46
CA ARG A 207 10.35 -14.86 10.77
C ARG A 207 11.68 -14.25 11.21
N SER A 208 12.67 -15.08 11.54
CA SER A 208 14.03 -14.65 11.86
C SER A 208 14.87 -14.33 10.63
N ASP A 209 14.37 -14.64 9.42
CA ASP A 209 15.02 -14.28 8.17
C ASP A 209 14.99 -12.75 7.99
N GLU A 210 16.11 -12.16 7.57
CA GLU A 210 16.22 -10.71 7.38
C GLU A 210 15.28 -10.19 6.28
N GLU A 211 14.93 -11.03 5.31
CA GLU A 211 14.02 -10.68 4.22
C GLU A 211 12.54 -10.88 4.59
N PHE A 212 12.23 -11.46 5.76
CA PHE A 212 10.85 -11.87 6.09
C PHE A 212 9.85 -10.71 6.03
N TRP A 213 10.21 -9.56 6.61
CA TRP A 213 9.31 -8.41 6.69
C TRP A 213 9.04 -7.78 5.33
N ASP A 214 10.09 -7.59 4.52
CA ASP A 214 9.92 -7.12 3.14
C ASP A 214 9.13 -8.12 2.30
N ALA A 215 9.31 -9.42 2.51
CA ALA A 215 8.53 -10.47 1.84
C ALA A 215 7.06 -10.46 2.27
N ALA A 216 6.77 -10.26 3.56
CA ALA A 216 5.41 -10.15 4.06
C ALA A 216 4.66 -8.98 3.41
N TYR A 217 5.32 -7.83 3.30
CA TYR A 217 4.78 -6.64 2.63
C TYR A 217 4.66 -6.83 1.11
N ALA A 218 5.62 -7.53 0.48
CA ALA A 218 5.52 -7.87 -0.93
C ALA A 218 4.31 -8.79 -1.22
N VAL A 219 4.08 -9.79 -0.36
CA VAL A 219 2.97 -10.74 -0.49
C VAL A 219 1.62 -10.04 -0.42
N THR A 220 1.42 -9.12 0.52
CA THR A 220 0.17 -8.36 0.64
C THR A 220 -0.05 -7.45 -0.57
N HIS A 221 1.01 -6.84 -1.10
CA HIS A 221 0.91 -5.96 -2.27
C HIS A 221 0.70 -6.71 -3.60
N VAL A 222 1.12 -7.97 -3.71
CA VAL A 222 0.65 -8.86 -4.79
C VAL A 222 -0.86 -9.02 -4.72
N VAL A 223 -1.41 -9.28 -3.54
CA VAL A 223 -2.86 -9.42 -3.34
C VAL A 223 -3.58 -8.10 -3.66
N TYR A 224 -3.11 -6.97 -3.14
CA TYR A 224 -3.75 -5.67 -3.36
C TYR A 224 -3.75 -5.23 -4.81
N THR A 225 -2.63 -5.36 -5.53
CA THR A 225 -2.58 -4.97 -6.95
C THR A 225 -3.45 -5.88 -7.83
N LEU A 226 -3.56 -7.17 -7.49
CA LEU A 226 -4.41 -8.11 -8.22
C LEU A 226 -5.89 -8.06 -7.82
N ASN A 227 -6.23 -7.52 -6.65
CA ASN A 227 -7.61 -7.32 -6.19
C ASN A 227 -8.16 -5.90 -6.46
N ASP A 228 -7.36 -5.06 -7.15
CA ASP A 228 -7.63 -3.65 -7.46
C ASP A 228 -7.88 -2.83 -6.19
N TYR A 229 -7.07 -3.08 -5.14
CA TYR A 229 -7.16 -2.47 -3.80
C TYR A 229 -8.58 -2.54 -3.23
N ASP A 230 -8.99 -3.79 -2.95
CA ASP A 230 -10.24 -4.18 -2.32
C ASP A 230 -11.52 -4.00 -3.15
N VAL A 231 -11.39 -3.91 -4.47
CA VAL A 231 -12.55 -3.89 -5.38
C VAL A 231 -13.08 -5.31 -5.62
N TYR A 232 -12.20 -6.29 -5.76
CA TYR A 232 -12.55 -7.69 -6.05
C TYR A 232 -12.10 -8.61 -4.92
N SER A 233 -12.86 -9.67 -4.68
CA SER A 233 -12.34 -10.82 -3.92
C SER A 233 -11.53 -11.71 -4.85
N LEU A 234 -10.56 -12.44 -4.28
CA LEU A 234 -9.71 -13.37 -5.02
C LEU A 234 -10.01 -14.82 -4.65
N ARG A 235 -9.62 -15.73 -5.54
CA ARG A 235 -9.63 -17.16 -5.26
C ARG A 235 -8.25 -17.59 -4.75
N PRO A 236 -8.17 -18.40 -3.69
CA PRO A 236 -6.91 -18.98 -3.23
C PRO A 236 -6.11 -19.69 -4.33
N GLU A 237 -6.80 -20.31 -5.29
CA GLU A 237 -6.16 -21.05 -6.40
C GLU A 237 -5.38 -20.15 -7.38
N TRP A 238 -5.65 -18.83 -7.41
CA TRP A 238 -4.89 -17.91 -8.26
C TRP A 238 -3.56 -17.49 -7.62
N LEU A 239 -3.47 -17.55 -6.29
CA LEU A 239 -2.33 -17.09 -5.49
C LEU A 239 -2.05 -18.07 -4.33
N PRO A 240 -1.79 -19.36 -4.63
CA PRO A 240 -1.71 -20.38 -3.59
C PRO A 240 -0.52 -20.19 -2.65
N GLN A 241 0.61 -19.67 -3.15
CA GLN A 241 1.79 -19.39 -2.33
C GLN A 241 1.54 -18.22 -1.37
N GLU A 242 0.95 -17.13 -1.84
CA GLU A 242 0.65 -15.95 -1.03
C GLU A 242 -0.40 -16.28 0.03
N PHE A 243 -1.47 -16.97 -0.35
CA PHE A 243 -2.50 -17.41 0.59
C PHE A 243 -1.94 -18.33 1.68
N SER A 244 -1.05 -19.27 1.29
CA SER A 244 -0.39 -20.17 2.24
C SER A 244 0.54 -19.42 3.19
N PHE A 245 1.35 -18.48 2.66
CA PHE A 245 2.23 -17.63 3.46
C PHE A 245 1.46 -16.84 4.51
N ILE A 246 0.42 -16.11 4.10
CA ILE A 246 -0.42 -15.31 5.00
C ILE A 246 -1.01 -16.19 6.10
N LYS A 247 -1.62 -17.34 5.73
CA LYS A 247 -2.22 -18.25 6.71
C LYS A 247 -1.22 -18.81 7.71
N ARG A 248 -0.02 -19.18 7.26
CA ARG A 248 1.02 -19.77 8.10
C ARG A 248 1.47 -18.79 9.18
N HIS A 249 1.63 -17.51 8.82
CA HIS A 249 2.29 -16.53 9.67
C HIS A 249 1.31 -15.71 10.54
N THR A 250 0.02 -15.63 10.17
CA THR A 250 -0.97 -14.82 10.91
C THR A 250 -1.01 -15.14 12.40
N ALA A 251 -1.00 -16.42 12.80
CA ALA A 251 -1.10 -16.79 14.21
C ALA A 251 0.11 -16.33 15.04
N GLY A 252 1.31 -16.41 14.47
CA GLY A 252 2.52 -15.91 15.13
C GLY A 252 2.52 -14.40 15.26
N LEU A 253 2.11 -13.68 14.20
CA LEU A 253 2.02 -12.22 14.23
C LEU A 253 1.00 -11.74 15.27
N VAL A 254 -0.10 -12.48 15.44
CA VAL A 254 -1.07 -12.20 16.50
C VAL A 254 -0.46 -12.38 17.89
N ALA A 255 0.36 -13.43 18.09
CA ALA A 255 1.02 -13.68 19.36
C ALA A 255 2.09 -12.62 19.71
N ASP A 256 2.70 -12.02 18.69
CA ASP A 256 3.70 -10.95 18.84
C ASP A 256 3.07 -9.54 18.90
N GLU A 257 1.74 -9.44 18.84
CA GLU A 257 1.00 -8.18 18.88
C GLU A 257 1.34 -7.19 17.74
N ASP A 258 1.80 -7.69 16.59
CA ASP A 258 2.15 -6.87 15.42
C ASP A 258 0.89 -6.38 14.68
N ALA A 259 0.36 -5.24 15.14
CA ALA A 259 -0.86 -4.66 14.60
C ALA A 259 -0.76 -4.28 13.11
N GLU A 260 0.43 -3.87 12.64
CA GLU A 260 0.61 -3.42 11.25
C GLU A 260 0.43 -4.60 10.30
N THR A 261 1.27 -5.63 10.45
CA THR A 261 1.25 -6.79 9.56
C THR A 261 -0.05 -7.59 9.73
N VAL A 262 -0.60 -7.68 10.95
CA VAL A 262 -1.90 -8.33 11.19
C VAL A 262 -3.03 -7.59 10.46
N GLY A 263 -2.99 -6.26 10.40
CA GLY A 263 -3.95 -5.45 9.63
C GLY A 263 -4.00 -5.84 8.16
N GLU A 264 -2.83 -5.90 7.52
CA GLU A 264 -2.75 -6.27 6.10
C GLU A 264 -3.12 -7.73 5.85
N PHE A 265 -2.66 -8.64 6.70
CA PHE A 265 -2.97 -10.06 6.57
C PHE A 265 -4.46 -10.32 6.76
N LEU A 266 -5.10 -9.63 7.70
CA LEU A 266 -6.54 -9.71 7.91
C LEU A 266 -7.30 -9.26 6.65
N SER A 267 -6.89 -8.14 6.03
CA SER A 267 -7.50 -7.69 4.76
C SER A 267 -7.35 -8.75 3.66
N CYS A 268 -6.14 -9.29 3.49
CA CYS A 268 -5.88 -10.33 2.49
C CYS A 268 -6.66 -11.63 2.77
N LEU A 269 -6.75 -12.08 4.01
CA LEU A 269 -7.55 -13.26 4.39
C LEU A 269 -9.03 -13.06 4.01
N LYS A 270 -9.60 -11.88 4.28
CA LYS A 270 -10.96 -11.53 3.87
C LYS A 270 -11.11 -11.49 2.34
N CYS A 271 -10.13 -10.95 1.63
CA CYS A 271 -10.06 -10.95 0.16
C CYS A 271 -10.14 -12.38 -0.42
N PHE A 272 -9.50 -13.36 0.22
CA PHE A 272 -9.58 -14.78 -0.14
C PHE A 272 -10.85 -15.49 0.35
N GLY A 273 -11.82 -14.75 0.89
CA GLY A 273 -13.13 -15.28 1.31
C GLY A 273 -13.17 -15.87 2.72
N LEU A 274 -12.13 -15.68 3.54
CA LEU A 274 -12.21 -16.09 4.95
C LEU A 274 -13.03 -15.05 5.72
N GLY A 275 -14.14 -15.50 6.31
CA GLY A 275 -14.99 -14.67 7.17
C GLY A 275 -14.81 -14.97 8.66
N GLY A 276 -15.68 -14.39 9.49
CA GLY A 276 -15.63 -14.53 10.97
C GLY A 276 -15.76 -15.94 11.54
N ARG A 277 -16.02 -16.96 10.72
CA ARG A 277 -15.94 -18.38 11.12
C ARG A 277 -14.50 -18.92 11.14
N SER A 278 -13.55 -18.26 10.48
CA SER A 278 -12.14 -18.60 10.52
C SER A 278 -11.53 -18.23 11.89
N PRO A 279 -10.87 -19.17 12.60
CA PRO A 279 -10.14 -18.86 13.83
C PRO A 279 -9.06 -17.79 13.64
N LEU A 280 -8.39 -17.77 12.49
CA LEU A 280 -7.36 -16.77 12.18
C LEU A 280 -7.97 -15.37 12.06
N VAL A 281 -9.10 -15.24 11.36
CA VAL A 281 -9.80 -13.96 11.20
C VAL A 281 -10.30 -13.45 12.55
N ARG A 282 -10.83 -14.32 13.41
CA ARG A 282 -11.24 -13.93 14.76
C ARG A 282 -10.06 -13.48 15.61
N ALA A 283 -8.99 -14.27 15.68
CA ALA A 283 -7.82 -13.93 16.47
C ALA A 283 -7.18 -12.60 16.04
N ALA A 284 -7.02 -12.38 14.74
CA ALA A 284 -6.54 -11.10 14.19
C ALA A 284 -7.50 -9.95 14.50
N THR A 285 -8.81 -10.15 14.31
CA THR A 285 -9.83 -9.13 14.66
C THR A 285 -9.77 -8.80 16.15
N ASP A 286 -9.65 -9.82 17.00
CA ASP A 286 -9.67 -9.65 18.45
C ASP A 286 -8.45 -8.88 18.94
N LEU A 287 -7.27 -9.17 18.40
CA LEU A 287 -6.06 -8.40 18.64
C LEU A 287 -6.23 -6.93 18.23
N LEU A 288 -6.62 -6.67 16.98
CA LEU A 288 -6.72 -5.29 16.49
C LEU A 288 -7.76 -4.49 17.30
N LEU A 289 -8.88 -5.09 17.69
CA LEU A 289 -9.85 -4.42 18.56
C LEU A 289 -9.27 -4.12 19.95
N ALA A 290 -8.43 -5.00 20.50
CA ALA A 290 -7.80 -4.82 21.81
C ALA A 290 -6.69 -3.75 21.80
N LEU A 291 -5.94 -3.63 20.70
CA LEU A 291 -4.80 -2.70 20.57
C LEU A 291 -5.19 -1.28 20.14
N GLN A 292 -6.47 -1.00 19.86
CA GLN A 292 -6.86 0.34 19.40
C GLN A 292 -6.68 1.37 20.52
N ASN A 293 -5.87 2.41 20.25
CA ASN A 293 -5.64 3.51 21.17
C ASN A 293 -6.93 4.31 21.45
N ALA A 294 -6.92 5.09 22.53
CA ALA A 294 -8.07 5.91 22.94
C ALA A 294 -8.45 6.97 21.89
N ASP A 295 -7.49 7.47 21.13
CA ASP A 295 -7.71 8.46 20.06
C ASP A 295 -8.16 7.83 18.72
N GLY A 296 -8.17 6.50 18.64
CA GLY A 296 -8.58 5.73 17.48
C GLY A 296 -7.42 5.19 16.63
N SER A 297 -6.18 5.58 16.90
CA SER A 297 -5.00 5.06 16.21
C SER A 297 -4.64 3.61 16.60
N TRP A 298 -3.69 3.05 15.87
CA TRP A 298 -2.94 1.84 16.22
C TRP A 298 -1.44 2.13 16.11
N GLY A 299 -0.65 1.41 16.91
CA GLY A 299 0.81 1.57 16.97
C GLY A 299 1.23 2.76 17.84
N GLU A 300 2.54 3.02 17.83
CA GLU A 300 3.12 4.20 18.45
C GLU A 300 2.86 5.45 17.60
N THR A 301 2.64 6.58 18.26
CA THR A 301 2.50 7.89 17.62
C THR A 301 3.59 8.83 18.12
N ASP A 302 3.91 9.85 17.33
CA ASP A 302 4.95 10.85 17.63
C ASP A 302 6.37 10.26 17.69
N THR A 303 6.64 9.27 16.83
CA THR A 303 7.92 8.55 16.70
C THR A 303 9.03 9.40 16.09
N GLY A 304 8.68 10.55 15.51
CA GLY A 304 9.58 11.38 14.70
C GLY A 304 9.65 10.95 13.23
N ASP A 305 9.08 9.79 12.90
CA ASP A 305 8.77 9.38 11.54
C ASP A 305 7.26 9.52 11.30
N SER A 306 6.89 10.55 10.55
CA SER A 306 5.49 10.82 10.25
C SER A 306 4.79 9.67 9.51
N TYR A 307 5.51 8.83 8.77
CA TYR A 307 4.90 7.68 8.09
C TYR A 307 4.48 6.61 9.10
N ALA A 308 5.39 6.25 10.01
CA ALA A 308 5.12 5.32 11.10
C ALA A 308 3.96 5.78 12.01
N ASP A 309 3.81 7.10 12.20
CA ASP A 309 2.77 7.69 13.06
C ASP A 309 1.33 7.49 12.56
N TYR A 310 1.12 7.12 11.29
CA TYR A 310 -0.23 6.87 10.74
C TYR A 310 -0.39 5.53 10.04
N HIS A 311 0.67 4.94 9.50
CA HIS A 311 0.57 3.79 8.59
C HIS A 311 -0.08 2.58 9.27
N THR A 312 0.35 2.21 10.48
CA THR A 312 -0.27 1.16 11.29
C THR A 312 -1.78 1.35 11.45
N THR A 313 -2.22 2.60 11.63
CA THR A 313 -3.65 2.93 11.73
C THR A 313 -4.40 2.69 10.43
N LEU A 314 -3.81 3.00 9.27
CA LEU A 314 -4.43 2.74 7.97
C LEU A 314 -4.70 1.26 7.78
N VAL A 315 -3.66 0.43 7.95
CA VAL A 315 -3.73 -1.00 7.64
C VAL A 315 -4.58 -1.75 8.65
N ALA A 316 -4.51 -1.40 9.95
CA ALA A 316 -5.37 -1.99 10.98
C ALA A 316 -6.86 -1.66 10.74
N ALA A 317 -7.16 -0.39 10.42
CA ALA A 317 -8.52 0.02 10.10
C ALA A 317 -9.04 -0.62 8.81
N ALA A 318 -8.19 -0.74 7.77
CA ALA A 318 -8.54 -1.43 6.52
C ALA A 318 -8.81 -2.92 6.76
N GLY A 319 -7.97 -3.60 7.55
CA GLY A 319 -8.19 -5.02 7.92
C GLY A 319 -9.48 -5.24 8.70
N LEU A 320 -9.84 -4.34 9.62
CA LEU A 320 -11.09 -4.42 10.37
C LEU A 320 -12.32 -4.08 9.52
N MET A 321 -12.19 -3.24 8.49
CA MET A 321 -13.28 -2.85 7.62
C MET A 321 -13.93 -4.07 6.95
N GLU A 322 -15.27 -4.09 6.92
CA GLU A 322 -16.01 -5.03 6.09
C GLU A 322 -16.08 -4.52 4.66
N ILE A 323 -15.77 -5.38 3.70
CA ILE A 323 -15.65 -5.02 2.29
C ILE A 323 -16.87 -5.50 1.51
N ARG A 324 -17.40 -4.60 0.66
CA ARG A 324 -18.37 -4.92 -0.39
C ARG A 324 -17.61 -5.23 -1.67
N TRP A 325 -17.23 -6.50 -1.82
CA TRP A 325 -16.62 -7.00 -3.05
C TRP A 325 -17.56 -6.80 -4.24
N ARG A 326 -17.04 -6.26 -5.36
CA ARG A 326 -17.85 -6.09 -6.58
C ARG A 326 -18.07 -7.41 -7.32
N ALA A 327 -17.06 -8.27 -7.29
CA ALA A 327 -17.05 -9.60 -7.91
C ALA A 327 -15.85 -10.39 -7.39
N GLN A 328 -15.80 -11.68 -7.70
CA GLN A 328 -14.60 -12.51 -7.51
C GLN A 328 -13.83 -12.61 -8.85
N ARG A 329 -12.73 -11.87 -9.00
CA ARG A 329 -11.90 -11.85 -10.22
C ARG A 329 -10.55 -11.17 -9.98
N LEU A 330 -9.58 -11.44 -10.87
CA LEU A 330 -8.36 -10.64 -10.98
C LEU A 330 -8.67 -9.26 -11.59
N ALA A 331 -7.98 -8.23 -11.11
CA ALA A 331 -8.00 -6.88 -11.67
C ALA A 331 -7.55 -6.86 -13.14
N PHE A 332 -6.55 -7.69 -13.45
CA PHE A 332 -5.99 -7.89 -14.78
C PHE A 332 -6.11 -9.37 -15.15
N PRO A 333 -7.19 -9.79 -15.83
CA PRO A 333 -7.37 -11.19 -16.23
C PRO A 333 -6.20 -11.73 -17.07
N GLU A 334 -5.56 -10.87 -17.87
CA GLU A 334 -4.36 -11.16 -18.66
C GLU A 334 -3.14 -11.53 -17.81
N ALA A 335 -3.08 -11.08 -16.54
CA ALA A 335 -2.00 -11.44 -15.64
C ALA A 335 -2.06 -12.91 -15.18
N ALA A 336 -3.19 -13.61 -15.38
CA ALA A 336 -3.36 -14.99 -14.91
C ALA A 336 -2.30 -15.97 -15.44
N SER A 337 -1.75 -15.74 -16.65
CA SER A 337 -0.67 -16.55 -17.20
C SER A 337 0.68 -16.32 -16.51
N LEU A 338 0.85 -15.17 -15.84
CA LEU A 338 2.09 -14.78 -15.15
C LEU A 338 2.16 -15.35 -13.72
N LEU A 339 1.02 -15.74 -13.15
CA LEU A 339 0.92 -16.22 -11.77
C LEU A 339 1.31 -17.69 -11.59
N LYS A 340 1.56 -18.42 -12.68
CA LYS A 340 1.81 -19.87 -12.69
C LYS A 340 3.27 -20.25 -12.53
#